data_AF-U3P4C1-F1
#
_entry.id   AF-U3P4C1-F1
#
_cell.length_a   1.000
_cell.length_b   1.000
_cell.length_c   1.000
_cell.angle_alpha   90.00
_cell.angle_beta   90.00
_cell.angle_gamma   90.00
#
_symmetry.space_group_name_H-M   'P 1'
#
loop_
_entity.id
_entity.type
_entity.pdbx_description
1 polymer ?
#
loop_
_entity_poly.entity_id
_entity_poly.type
_entity_poly.pdbx_seq_one_letter_code
_entity_poly.pdbx_strand_id
1 'polypeptide(L)' 'MKRDLITVDVKTNSLRDAETALRHALGAYKNPRVVALTAVGPNWWQWSSRMQLLAAIEFDD' A
#
# COMPACT_ATOMS: atom_id res chain seq x y z
N MET A 1 -12.87 16.64 1.16
CA MET A 1 -12.40 15.32 0.69
C MET A 1 -11.15 15.50 -0.16
N LYS A 2 -10.00 15.17 0.42
CA LYS A 2 -8.71 15.16 -0.27
C LYS A 2 -8.38 13.72 -0.68
N ARG A 3 -7.81 13.54 -1.87
CA ARG A 3 -7.29 12.25 -2.35
C ARG A 3 -5.77 12.33 -2.45
N ASP A 4 -5.07 11.38 -1.85
CA ASP A 4 -3.65 11.14 -2.15
C ASP A 4 -3.43 9.69 -2.62
N LEU A 5 -2.36 9.52 -3.39
CA LEU A 5 -1.85 8.23 -3.80
C LEU A 5 -0.64 7.90 -2.93
N ILE A 6 -0.68 6.77 -2.22
CA ILE A 6 0.43 6.30 -1.41
C ILE A 6 0.92 4.96 -1.97
N THR A 7 2.23 4.85 -2.16
CA THR A 7 2.89 3.60 -2.52
C THR A 7 3.60 3.06 -1.29
N VAL A 8 3.37 1.80 -0.96
CA VAL A 8 4.03 1.09 0.14
C VAL A 8 4.83 -0.06 -0.46
N ASP A 9 6.15 0.08 -0.49
CA ASP A 9 7.07 -0.99 -0.89
C ASP A 9 7.35 -1.89 0.32
N VAL A 10 6.93 -3.15 0.26
CA VAL A 10 7.10 -4.11 1.35
C VAL A 10 7.94 -5.28 0.85
N LYS A 11 9.05 -5.55 1.53
CA LYS A 11 9.89 -6.72 1.25
C LYS A 11 9.25 -7.98 1.83
N THR A 12 8.12 -8.39 1.26
CA THR A 12 7.40 -9.61 1.60
C THR A 12 6.82 -10.25 0.34
N ASN A 13 6.60 -11.56 0.42
CA ASN A 13 5.82 -12.34 -0.54
C ASN A 13 4.40 -12.63 -0.01
N SER A 14 4.05 -12.10 1.16
CA SER A 14 2.75 -12.27 1.82
C SER A 14 1.90 -11.01 1.64
N LEU A 15 0.77 -11.14 0.94
CA LEU A 15 -0.20 -10.05 0.80
C LEU A 15 -0.70 -9.56 2.17
N ARG A 16 -0.83 -10.46 3.15
CA ARG A 16 -1.28 -10.12 4.51
C ARG A 16 -0.27 -9.24 5.24
N ASP A 17 1.02 -9.52 5.10
CA ASP A 17 2.07 -8.71 5.71
C ASP A 17 2.15 -7.34 5.04
N ALA A 18 1.96 -7.31 3.72
CA ALA A 18 1.92 -6.07 2.97
C ALA A 18 0.71 -5.21 3.36
N GLU A 19 -0.48 -5.80 3.53
CA GLU A 19 -1.67 -5.10 4.03
C GLU A 19 -1.45 -4.56 5.45
N THR A 20 -0.79 -5.34 6.32
CA THR A 20 -0.45 -4.91 7.68
C THR A 20 0.49 -3.69 7.65
N ALA A 21 1.50 -3.71 6.78
CA ALA A 21 2.40 -2.58 6.59
C ALA A 21 1.66 -1.34 6.04
N LEU A 22 0.72 -1.53 5.11
CA LEU A 22 -0.15 -0.45 4.61
C LEU A 22 -0.99 0.14 5.74
N ARG A 23 -1.65 -0.68 6.57
CA ARG A 23 -2.43 -0.21 7.74
C ARG A 23 -1.56 0.58 8.71
N HIS A 24 -0.33 0.15 8.93
CA HIS A 24 0.63 0.88 9.78
C HIS A 24 1.01 2.23 9.14
N ALA A 25 1.30 2.27 7.84
CA ALA A 25 1.57 3.52 7.12
C ALA A 25 0.38 4.48 7.15
N LEU A 26 -0.84 3.95 7.10
CA LEU A 26 -2.09 4.70 7.19
C LEU A 26 -2.39 5.22 8.59
N GLY A 27 -1.92 4.54 9.65
CA GLY A 27 -2.13 4.97 11.04
C GLY A 27 -1.60 6.37 11.36
N ALA A 28 -0.72 6.93 10.52
CA ALA A 28 -0.25 8.31 10.63
C ALA A 28 -1.26 9.36 10.13
N TYR A 29 -2.30 8.95 9.41
CA TYR A 29 -3.31 9.83 8.83
C TYR A 29 -4.59 9.84 9.66
N LYS A 30 -5.25 11.00 9.71
CA LYS A 30 -6.57 11.14 10.34
C LYS A 30 -7.63 10.58 9.39
N ASN A 31 -8.39 9.58 9.82
CA ASN A 31 -9.49 8.95 9.07
C ASN A 31 -9.15 8.55 7.60
N PRO A 32 -8.08 7.78 7.35
CA PRO A 32 -7.74 7.35 6.00
C PRO A 32 -8.74 6.29 5.51
N ARG A 33 -9.34 6.54 4.35
CA ARG A 33 -10.19 5.57 3.66
C ARG A 33 -9.48 5.06 2.42
N VAL A 34 -9.15 3.78 2.39
CA VAL A 34 -8.60 3.14 1.18
C VAL A 34 -9.74 2.95 0.18
N VAL A 35 -9.60 3.55 -1.00
CA VAL A 35 -10.61 3.51 -2.08
C VAL A 35 -10.22 2.47 -3.13
N ALA A 36 -8.92 2.30 -3.38
CA ALA A 36 -8.40 1.27 -4.26
C ALA A 36 -7.07 0.74 -3.73
N LEU A 37 -6.86 -0.57 -3.87
CA LEU A 37 -5.62 -1.24 -3.51
C LEU A 37 -5.24 -2.19 -4.63
N THR A 38 -4.01 -2.07 -5.14
CA THR A 38 -3.47 -3.02 -6.12
C THR A 38 -2.10 -3.50 -5.69
N ALA A 39 -1.86 -4.80 -5.87
CA ALA A 39 -0.54 -5.40 -5.70
C ALA A 39 0.21 -5.32 -7.03
N VAL A 40 1.30 -4.58 -7.03
CA VAL A 40 2.26 -4.53 -8.14
C VAL A 40 3.26 -5.65 -7.87
N GLY A 41 3.10 -6.74 -8.59
CA GLY A 41 4.03 -7.87 -8.54
C GLY A 41 5.42 -7.48 -9.06
N PRO A 42 6.48 -8.19 -8.64
CA PRO A 42 7.81 -7.92 -9.13
C PRO A 42 7.83 -8.06 -10.66
N ASN A 43 8.46 -7.11 -11.34
CA ASN A 43 8.76 -7.29 -12.75
C ASN A 43 9.61 -8.56 -12.92
N TRP A 44 9.44 -9.30 -14.02
CA TRP A 44 10.08 -10.59 -14.27
C TRP A 44 11.62 -10.63 -14.17
N TRP A 45 12.29 -9.47 -14.21
CA TRP A 45 13.73 -9.31 -13.97
C TRP A 45 14.13 -9.00 -12.51
N GLN A 46 13.19 -8.69 -11.62
CA GLN A 46 13.43 -8.50 -10.19
C GLN A 46 13.32 -9.84 -9.45
N TRP A 47 14.46 -10.51 -9.29
CA TRP A 47 14.63 -11.71 -8.47
C TRP A 47 14.46 -11.46 -6.94
N SER A 48 13.85 -10.35 -6.54
CA SER A 48 13.65 -10.01 -5.15
C SER A 48 12.20 -10.26 -4.77
N SER A 49 11.96 -11.03 -3.70
CA SER A 49 10.67 -11.30 -3.04
C SER A 49 10.02 -10.02 -2.47
N ARG A 50 9.82 -9.01 -3.30
CA ARG A 50 9.23 -7.72 -2.97
C ARG A 50 7.85 -7.63 -3.59
N MET A 51 6.85 -7.33 -2.76
CA MET A 51 5.53 -6.96 -3.19
C MET A 51 5.37 -5.47 -2.98
N GLN A 52 5.05 -4.75 -4.05
CA GLN A 52 4.68 -3.35 -3.94
C GLN A 52 3.16 -3.24 -3.84
N LEU A 53 2.67 -2.50 -2.86
CA LEU A 53 1.26 -2.13 -2.79
C LEU A 53 1.10 -0.68 -3.22
N LEU A 54 0.16 -0.45 -4.13
CA LEU A 54 -0.28 0.88 -4.49
C LEU A 54 -1.69 1.09 -3.95
N ALA A 55 -1.87 2.09 -3.10
CA ALA A 55 -3.14 2.41 -2.46
C ALA A 55 -3.59 3.83 -2.82
N ALA A 56 -4.80 3.97 -3.34
CA ALA A 56 -5.48 5.25 -3.47
C ALA A 56 -6.28 5.50 -2.18
N ILE A 57 -6.03 6.62 -1.52
CA ILE A 57 -6.58 6.92 -0.20
C ILE A 57 -7.29 8.26 -0.23
N GLU A 58 -8.49 8.27 0.33
CA GLU A 58 -9.26 9.47 0.62
C GLU A 58 -9.10 9.85 2.09
N PHE A 59 -9.04 11.15 2.34
CA PHE A 59 -9.09 11.73 3.67
C PHE A 59 -10.33 12.62 3.77
N ASP A 60 -11.07 12.44 4.86
CA ASP A 60 -12.02 13.43 5.35
C ASP A 60 -11.26 14.39 6.27
N ASP A 61 -11.40 15.70 6.00
CA ASP A 61 -10.81 16.78 6.81
C ASP A 61 -11.34 16.76 8.26
#